data_AF-I4M8A1-F1
#
_entry.id   AF-I4M8A1-F1
#
_cell.length_a   1.000
_cell.length_b   1.000
_cell.length_c   1.000
_cell.angle_alpha   90.00
_cell.angle_beta   90.00
_cell.angle_gamma   90.00
#
_symmetry.space_group_name_H-M   'P 1'
#
loop_
_entity.id
_entity.type
_entity.pdbx_description
1 polymer ?
#
loop_
_entity_poly.entity_id
_entity_poly.type
_entity_poly.pdbx_seq_one_letter_code
_entity_poly.pdbx_strand_id
1 'polypeptide(L)'
;MPNDMPKNDVNMTPAEALNIAAERLSIVRYVFLVQIEDGIASAQQRSSLEYADAVLMGWPDADANDVTLPEDDAFSSVLEHMGRMEKNIREFSALERNNDVDAMTSMLVKITESVAKIRGAYQPDFPLPTFAEIQRVVKDEWDEEMGNINPDSANDASGVVSETEAEDKESEANES
;
A
#
# COMPACT_ATOMS: atom_id res chain seq x y z
N MET A 1 -29.23 41.32 -7.67
CA MET A 1 -28.33 40.67 -8.65
C MET A 1 -28.13 39.24 -8.19
N PRO A 2 -28.28 38.23 -9.06
CA PRO A 2 -27.97 36.85 -8.68
C PRO A 2 -26.47 36.72 -8.45
N ASN A 3 -26.12 35.98 -7.39
CA ASN A 3 -24.76 35.74 -6.96
C ASN A 3 -24.14 34.67 -7.89
N ASP A 4 -23.30 35.10 -8.84
CA ASP A 4 -22.46 34.19 -9.62
C ASP A 4 -21.41 33.58 -8.68
N MET A 5 -21.71 32.39 -8.15
CA MET A 5 -20.65 31.53 -7.63
C MET A 5 -19.73 31.16 -8.79
N PRO A 6 -18.40 31.22 -8.62
CA PRO A 6 -17.49 30.72 -9.63
C PRO A 6 -17.78 29.22 -9.81
N LYS A 7 -18.27 28.85 -11.00
CA LYS A 7 -18.30 27.45 -11.41
C LYS A 7 -16.86 26.97 -11.39
N ASN A 8 -16.58 25.92 -10.63
CA ASN A 8 -15.28 25.27 -10.65
C ASN A 8 -15.09 24.75 -12.08
N ASP A 9 -14.34 25.49 -12.91
CA ASP A 9 -14.08 25.15 -14.32
C ASP A 9 -13.13 23.95 -14.50
N VAL A 10 -12.85 23.20 -13.44
CA VAL A 10 -12.20 21.90 -13.51
C VAL A 10 -13.29 20.85 -13.63
N ASN A 11 -13.78 20.66 -14.86
CA ASN A 11 -14.70 19.57 -15.17
C ASN A 11 -13.90 18.25 -15.21
N MET A 12 -13.39 17.82 -14.06
CA MET A 12 -12.69 16.54 -13.92
C MET A 12 -13.70 15.44 -14.13
N THR A 13 -13.52 14.67 -15.20
CA THR A 13 -14.36 13.52 -15.48
C THR A 13 -14.13 12.44 -14.42
N PRO A 14 -15.11 11.58 -14.15
CA PRO A 14 -14.95 10.36 -13.37
C PRO A 14 -13.71 9.56 -13.74
N ALA A 15 -13.45 9.45 -15.04
CA ALA A 15 -12.32 8.74 -15.60
C ALA A 15 -11.00 9.32 -15.12
N GLU A 16 -10.89 10.64 -15.11
CA GLU A 16 -9.69 11.33 -14.64
C GLU A 16 -9.50 11.15 -13.13
N ALA A 17 -10.56 11.26 -12.33
CA ALA A 17 -10.46 11.10 -10.88
C ALA A 17 -10.02 9.68 -10.47
N LEU A 18 -10.64 8.65 -11.06
CA LEU A 18 -10.30 7.25 -10.78
C LEU A 18 -8.88 6.91 -11.24
N ASN A 19 -8.49 7.32 -12.46
CA ASN A 19 -7.16 7.04 -12.99
C ASN A 19 -6.08 7.72 -12.15
N ILE A 20 -6.25 9.00 -11.82
CA ILE A 20 -5.28 9.73 -10.99
C ILE A 20 -5.15 9.08 -9.62
N ALA A 21 -6.27 8.72 -8.98
CA ALA A 21 -6.23 8.09 -7.65
C ALA A 21 -5.48 6.75 -7.66
N ALA A 22 -5.76 5.89 -8.66
CA ALA A 22 -5.08 4.61 -8.82
C ALA A 22 -3.59 4.77 -9.08
N GLU A 23 -3.21 5.64 -10.01
CA GLU A 23 -1.81 5.91 -10.35
C GLU A 23 -1.04 6.44 -9.14
N ARG A 24 -1.62 7.41 -8.42
CA ARG A 24 -1.01 8.02 -7.25
C ARG A 24 -0.78 7.01 -6.14
N LEU A 25 -1.79 6.20 -5.81
CA LEU A 25 -1.65 5.16 -4.79
C LEU A 25 -0.63 4.11 -5.20
N SER A 26 -0.66 3.67 -6.46
CA SER A 26 0.28 2.67 -6.99
C SER A 26 1.73 3.11 -6.85
N ILE A 27 2.02 4.38 -7.14
CA ILE A 27 3.38 4.94 -7.02
C ILE A 27 3.82 4.99 -5.56
N VAL A 28 3.03 5.59 -4.66
CA VAL A 28 3.47 5.71 -3.26
C VAL A 28 3.55 4.37 -2.55
N ARG A 29 2.68 3.43 -2.92
CA ARG A 29 2.74 2.04 -2.46
C ARG A 29 4.06 1.39 -2.87
N TYR A 30 4.46 1.55 -4.14
CA TYR A 30 5.73 1.01 -4.63
C TYR A 30 6.93 1.64 -3.90
N VAL A 31 6.95 2.97 -3.74
CA VAL A 31 8.00 3.66 -2.99
C VAL A 31 8.08 3.13 -1.55
N PHE A 32 6.93 2.97 -0.89
CA PHE A 32 6.88 2.43 0.48
C PHE A 32 7.39 0.99 0.56
N LEU A 33 7.02 0.13 -0.38
CA LEU A 33 7.49 -1.26 -0.45
C LEU A 33 9.02 -1.32 -0.44
N VAL A 34 9.68 -0.48 -1.25
CA VAL A 34 11.15 -0.38 -1.28
C VAL A 34 11.72 0.10 0.05
N GLN A 35 11.03 0.96 0.81
CA GLN A 35 11.54 1.42 2.11
C GLN A 35 11.53 0.33 3.20
N ILE A 36 10.72 -0.72 3.04
CA ILE A 36 10.57 -1.80 4.02
C ILE A 36 11.15 -3.13 3.54
N GLU A 37 11.82 -3.17 2.38
CA GLU A 37 12.35 -4.40 1.78
C GLU A 37 13.59 -4.93 2.51
N ASP A 38 14.37 -4.03 3.12
CA ASP A 38 15.56 -4.36 3.88
C ASP A 38 15.18 -4.81 5.31
N GLY A 39 14.74 -6.06 5.43
CA GLY A 39 14.48 -6.72 6.70
C GLY A 39 13.06 -7.28 6.84
N ILE A 40 12.69 -7.67 8.05
CA ILE A 40 11.35 -8.18 8.32
C ILE A 40 10.44 -6.98 8.65
N ALA A 41 9.60 -6.59 7.69
CA ALA A 41 8.60 -5.55 7.89
C ALA A 41 7.68 -5.89 9.09
N SER A 42 7.44 -4.92 9.97
CA SER A 42 6.51 -5.06 11.09
C SER A 42 5.08 -5.33 10.62
N ALA A 43 4.25 -5.91 11.51
CA ALA A 43 2.83 -6.11 11.25
C ALA A 43 2.11 -4.82 10.80
N GLN A 44 2.48 -3.66 11.36
CA GLN A 44 1.89 -2.36 10.99
C GLN A 44 2.28 -1.92 9.57
N GLN A 45 3.55 -2.12 9.19
CA GLN A 45 4.03 -1.84 7.84
C GLN A 45 3.34 -2.76 6.83
N ARG A 46 3.29 -4.07 7.10
CA ARG A 46 2.54 -5.05 6.29
C ARG A 46 1.07 -4.67 6.12
N SER A 47 0.40 -4.34 7.23
CA SER A 47 -1.02 -3.92 7.22
C SER A 47 -1.26 -2.72 6.30
N SER A 48 -0.36 -1.73 6.32
CA SER A 48 -0.51 -0.53 5.48
C SER A 48 -0.35 -0.83 3.99
N LEU A 49 0.57 -1.75 3.65
CA LEU A 49 0.80 -2.19 2.28
C LEU A 49 -0.36 -3.05 1.76
N GLU A 50 -0.81 -4.02 2.55
CA GLU A 50 -1.94 -4.88 2.20
C GLU A 50 -3.25 -4.10 2.06
N TYR A 51 -3.43 -3.04 2.87
CA TYR A 51 -4.58 -2.17 2.71
C TYR A 51 -4.55 -1.43 1.37
N ALA A 52 -3.38 -0.92 0.97
CA ALA A 52 -3.21 -0.30 -0.35
C ALA A 52 -3.49 -1.31 -1.48
N ASP A 53 -3.02 -2.55 -1.33
CA ASP A 53 -3.30 -3.63 -2.28
C ASP A 53 -4.78 -3.96 -2.38
N ALA A 54 -5.46 -4.13 -1.24
CA ALA A 54 -6.87 -4.46 -1.21
C ALA A 54 -7.73 -3.36 -1.86
N VAL A 55 -7.36 -2.09 -1.67
CA VAL A 55 -8.05 -0.95 -2.31
C VAL A 55 -7.79 -0.87 -3.81
N LEU A 56 -6.59 -1.27 -4.28
CA LEU A 56 -6.24 -1.32 -5.70
C LEU A 56 -6.75 -2.59 -6.39
N MET A 57 -7.07 -3.64 -5.64
CA MET A 57 -7.49 -4.92 -6.20
C MET A 57 -8.79 -4.77 -6.99
N GLY A 58 -8.78 -5.25 -8.24
CA GLY A 58 -9.92 -5.17 -9.14
C GLY A 58 -10.35 -3.74 -9.44
N TRP A 59 -9.41 -2.78 -9.46
CA TRP A 59 -9.70 -1.39 -9.83
C TRP A 59 -10.43 -1.34 -11.18
N PRO A 60 -11.54 -0.60 -11.30
CA PRO A 60 -12.36 -0.60 -12.50
C PRO A 60 -11.73 0.22 -13.62
N ASP A 61 -12.04 -0.14 -14.85
CA ASP A 61 -11.92 0.80 -15.98
C ASP A 61 -12.98 1.91 -15.82
N ALA A 62 -12.65 3.11 -16.27
CA ALA A 62 -13.51 4.28 -16.10
C ALA A 62 -14.89 4.17 -16.80
N ASP A 63 -15.00 3.31 -17.82
CA ASP A 63 -16.21 3.04 -18.58
C ASP A 63 -16.88 1.71 -18.20
N ALA A 64 -16.44 1.07 -17.11
CA ALA A 64 -17.05 -0.15 -16.61
C ALA A 64 -18.51 0.08 -16.16
N ASN A 65 -19.36 -0.93 -16.35
CA ASN A 65 -20.80 -0.81 -16.10
C ASN A 65 -21.18 -0.56 -14.63
N ASP A 66 -20.30 -0.94 -13.71
CA ASP A 66 -20.45 -0.77 -12.26
C ASP A 66 -19.82 0.54 -11.75
N VAL A 67 -19.29 1.38 -12.66
CA VAL A 67 -18.86 2.75 -12.37
C VAL A 67 -20.01 3.71 -12.62
N THR A 68 -20.36 4.48 -11.59
CA THR A 68 -21.46 5.44 -11.58
C THR A 68 -20.95 6.86 -11.41
N LEU A 69 -21.68 7.84 -11.95
CA LEU A 69 -21.39 9.25 -11.70
C LEU A 69 -21.92 9.63 -10.31
N PRO A 70 -21.07 10.17 -9.41
CA PRO A 70 -21.53 10.67 -8.13
C PRO A 70 -22.39 11.91 -8.31
N GLU A 71 -23.41 12.06 -7.46
CA GLU A 71 -24.20 13.29 -7.32
C GLU A 71 -23.32 14.46 -6.82
N ASP A 72 -23.78 15.71 -6.94
CA ASP A 72 -22.98 16.92 -6.68
C ASP A 72 -22.29 16.95 -5.29
N ASP A 73 -22.96 16.43 -4.26
CA ASP A 73 -22.43 16.37 -2.89
C ASP A 73 -21.34 15.32 -2.75
N ALA A 74 -21.57 14.12 -3.29
CA ALA A 74 -20.57 13.06 -3.38
C ALA A 74 -19.38 13.47 -4.25
N PHE A 75 -19.60 14.18 -5.35
CA PHE A 75 -18.53 14.70 -6.20
C PHE A 75 -17.69 15.76 -5.49
N SER A 76 -18.31 16.64 -4.70
CA SER A 76 -17.60 17.59 -3.85
C SER A 76 -16.70 16.86 -2.83
N SER A 77 -17.18 15.75 -2.28
CA SER A 77 -16.38 14.88 -1.41
C SER A 77 -15.20 14.24 -2.16
N VAL A 78 -15.39 13.79 -3.41
CA VAL A 78 -14.30 13.28 -4.27
C VAL A 78 -13.21 14.33 -4.44
N LEU A 79 -13.56 15.58 -4.75
CA LEU A 79 -12.59 16.66 -4.92
C LEU A 79 -11.82 16.94 -3.61
N GLU A 80 -12.51 16.90 -2.47
CA GLU A 80 -11.86 17.04 -1.16
C GLU A 80 -10.85 15.91 -0.90
N HIS A 81 -11.24 14.67 -1.18
CA HIS A 81 -10.36 13.51 -1.01
C HIS A 81 -9.17 13.53 -1.97
N MET A 82 -9.36 13.99 -3.20
CA MET A 82 -8.26 14.23 -4.15
C MET A 82 -7.26 15.26 -3.60
N GLY A 83 -7.75 16.39 -3.07
CA GLY A 83 -6.91 17.41 -2.45
C GLY A 83 -6.15 16.90 -1.21
N ARG A 84 -6.81 16.08 -0.38
CA ARG A 84 -6.19 15.44 0.79
C ARG A 84 -5.12 14.42 0.37
N MET A 85 -5.41 13.59 -0.63
CA MET A 85 -4.47 12.64 -1.22
C MET A 85 -3.20 13.36 -1.67
N GLU A 86 -3.31 14.39 -2.52
CA GLU A 86 -2.17 15.13 -3.05
C GLU A 86 -1.39 15.90 -1.97
N LYS A 87 -2.06 16.36 -0.90
CA LYS A 87 -1.38 16.92 0.28
C LYS A 87 -0.58 15.86 1.02
N ASN A 88 -1.18 14.69 1.27
CA ASN A 88 -0.55 13.60 2.00
C ASN A 88 0.62 13.00 1.21
N ILE A 89 0.54 12.95 -0.12
CA ILE A 89 1.66 12.49 -0.97
C ILE A 89 2.86 13.44 -0.86
N ARG A 90 2.64 14.76 -0.83
CA ARG A 90 3.74 15.72 -0.61
C ARG A 90 4.42 15.53 0.75
N GLU A 91 3.64 15.24 1.78
CA GLU A 91 4.17 14.92 3.11
C GLU A 91 4.90 13.57 3.09
N PHE A 92 4.33 12.54 2.48
CA PHE A 92 4.96 11.23 2.31
C PHE A 92 6.35 11.34 1.66
N SER A 93 6.48 12.12 0.58
CA SER A 93 7.79 12.37 -0.06
C SER A 93 8.76 13.16 0.83
N ALA A 94 8.28 13.96 1.78
CA ALA A 94 9.16 14.61 2.76
C ALA A 94 9.66 13.61 3.81
N LEU A 95 8.78 12.71 4.27
CA LEU A 95 9.12 11.63 5.20
C LEU A 95 10.11 10.64 4.59
N GLU A 96 9.94 10.30 3.30
CA GLU A 96 10.88 9.49 2.52
C GLU A 96 12.29 10.08 2.56
N ARG A 97 12.45 11.38 2.27
CA ARG A 97 13.77 12.05 2.30
C ARG A 97 14.40 12.08 3.70
N ASN A 98 13.58 11.99 4.73
CA ASN A 98 14.02 11.94 6.12
C ASN A 98 14.24 10.50 6.63
N ASN A 99 13.96 9.48 5.80
CA ASN A 99 13.95 8.06 6.15
C ASN A 99 13.04 7.73 7.36
N ASP A 100 11.93 8.46 7.51
CA ASP A 100 10.97 8.25 8.60
C ASP A 100 9.90 7.22 8.19
N VAL A 101 10.29 5.95 8.19
CA VAL A 101 9.47 4.83 7.70
C VAL A 101 8.19 4.64 8.55
N ASP A 102 8.25 4.90 9.85
CA ASP A 102 7.09 4.78 10.74
C ASP A 102 6.03 5.85 10.43
N ALA A 103 6.47 7.08 10.18
CA ALA A 103 5.57 8.14 9.73
C ALA A 103 5.06 7.87 8.31
N MET A 104 5.89 7.35 7.40
CA MET A 104 5.47 6.92 6.05
C MET A 104 4.38 5.85 6.12
N THR A 105 4.50 4.89 7.03
CA THR A 105 3.50 3.83 7.27
C THR A 105 2.14 4.44 7.60
N SER A 106 2.12 5.39 8.54
CA SER A 106 0.89 6.10 8.92
C SER A 106 0.34 6.96 7.79
N MET A 107 1.22 7.52 6.94
CA MET A 107 0.83 8.36 5.82
C MET A 107 0.27 7.56 4.64
N LEU A 108 0.82 6.38 4.35
CA LEU A 108 0.30 5.47 3.33
C LEU A 108 -1.15 5.08 3.63
N VAL A 109 -1.48 4.82 4.91
CA VAL A 109 -2.87 4.55 5.33
C VAL A 109 -3.79 5.72 4.99
N LYS A 110 -3.39 6.96 5.30
CA LYS A 110 -4.21 8.17 5.01
C LYS A 110 -4.39 8.42 3.50
N ILE A 111 -3.37 8.13 2.71
CA ILE A 111 -3.45 8.21 1.24
C ILE A 111 -4.44 7.15 0.74
N THR A 112 -4.28 5.91 1.20
CA THR A 112 -5.14 4.79 0.84
C THR A 112 -6.60 5.03 1.23
N GLU A 113 -6.88 5.57 2.42
CA GLU A 113 -8.23 5.96 2.83
C GLU A 113 -8.85 6.99 1.89
N SER A 114 -8.07 7.98 1.44
CA SER A 114 -8.57 8.98 0.49
C SER A 114 -8.93 8.33 -0.85
N VAL A 115 -8.11 7.39 -1.31
CA VAL A 115 -8.34 6.64 -2.56
C VAL A 115 -9.53 5.70 -2.44
N ALA A 116 -9.71 5.01 -1.30
CA ALA A 116 -10.86 4.18 -1.02
C ALA A 116 -12.17 5.01 -1.02
N LYS A 117 -12.14 6.23 -0.47
CA LYS A 117 -13.29 7.14 -0.51
C LYS A 117 -13.61 7.64 -1.93
N ILE A 118 -12.59 7.92 -2.74
CA ILE A 118 -12.77 8.24 -4.15
C ILE A 118 -13.41 7.06 -4.88
N ARG A 119 -12.85 5.85 -4.75
CA ARG A 119 -13.38 4.64 -5.38
C ARG A 119 -14.81 4.36 -4.95
N GLY A 120 -15.10 4.42 -3.65
CA GLY A 120 -16.44 4.16 -3.13
C GLY A 120 -17.51 5.15 -3.61
N ALA A 121 -17.13 6.37 -3.99
CA ALA A 121 -18.07 7.32 -4.60
C ALA A 121 -18.46 6.92 -6.03
N TYR A 122 -17.56 6.25 -6.77
CA TYR A 122 -17.79 5.80 -8.13
C TYR A 122 -18.33 4.36 -8.20
N GLN A 123 -17.96 3.49 -7.26
CA GLN A 123 -18.43 2.11 -7.13
C GLN A 123 -19.04 1.86 -5.73
N PRO A 124 -20.25 2.37 -5.44
CA PRO A 124 -20.85 2.30 -4.10
C PRO A 124 -21.15 0.86 -3.63
N ASP A 125 -21.38 -0.06 -4.57
CA ASP A 125 -21.67 -1.46 -4.29
C ASP A 125 -20.41 -2.35 -4.19
N PHE A 126 -19.22 -1.81 -4.53
CA PHE A 126 -17.98 -2.57 -4.42
C PHE A 126 -17.51 -2.61 -2.95
N PRO A 127 -17.30 -3.80 -2.36
CA PRO A 127 -16.88 -3.90 -0.98
C PRO A 127 -15.43 -3.46 -0.82
N LEU A 128 -15.22 -2.34 -0.14
CA LEU A 128 -13.89 -1.86 0.24
C LEU A 128 -13.64 -2.14 1.72
N PRO A 129 -12.52 -2.81 2.07
CA PRO A 129 -12.17 -2.98 3.47
C PRO A 129 -11.75 -1.65 4.09
N THR A 130 -11.78 -1.59 5.40
CA THR A 130 -11.16 -0.54 6.20
C THR A 130 -9.76 -0.96 6.62
N PHE A 131 -8.92 0.03 6.96
CA PHE A 131 -7.59 -0.26 7.51
C PHE A 131 -7.66 -1.13 8.77
N ALA A 132 -8.64 -0.90 9.64
CA ALA A 132 -8.80 -1.67 10.88
C ALA A 132 -9.13 -3.15 10.63
N GLU A 133 -9.90 -3.44 9.58
CA GLU A 133 -10.20 -4.83 9.20
C GLU A 133 -8.95 -5.55 8.70
N ILE A 134 -8.17 -4.92 7.81
CA ILE A 134 -6.90 -5.46 7.31
C ILE A 134 -5.89 -5.62 8.45
N GLN A 135 -5.70 -4.57 9.26
CA GLN A 135 -4.74 -4.57 10.36
C GLN A 135 -4.99 -5.71 11.36
N ARG A 136 -6.25 -6.03 11.63
CA ARG A 136 -6.60 -7.14 12.51
C ARG A 136 -6.16 -8.48 11.90
N VAL A 137 -6.49 -8.73 10.63
CA VAL A 137 -6.14 -9.99 9.94
C VAL A 137 -4.62 -10.15 9.88
N VAL A 138 -3.91 -9.12 9.42
CA VAL A 138 -2.44 -9.14 9.31
C VAL A 138 -1.78 -9.35 10.66
N LYS A 139 -2.32 -8.73 11.72
CA LYS A 139 -1.79 -8.92 13.07
C LYS A 139 -1.98 -10.35 13.55
N ASP A 140 -3.14 -10.93 13.35
CA ASP A 140 -3.43 -12.31 13.76
C ASP A 140 -2.50 -13.29 13.02
N GLU A 141 -2.29 -13.10 11.71
CA GLU A 141 -1.35 -13.90 10.90
C GLU A 141 0.10 -13.72 11.36
N TRP A 142 0.53 -12.47 11.63
CA TRP A 142 1.86 -12.18 12.12
C TRP A 142 2.13 -12.80 13.50
N ASP A 143 1.17 -12.74 14.42
CA ASP A 143 1.32 -13.30 15.76
C ASP A 143 1.43 -14.85 15.69
N GLU A 144 0.71 -15.49 14.76
CA GLU A 144 0.86 -16.92 14.47
C GLU A 144 2.22 -17.25 13.85
N GLU A 145 2.66 -16.50 12.82
CA GLU A 145 3.96 -16.66 12.17
C GLU A 145 5.11 -16.55 13.19
N MET A 146 5.12 -15.49 14.01
CA MET A 146 6.17 -15.25 14.99
C MET A 146 6.12 -16.25 16.16
N GLY A 147 4.93 -16.73 16.54
CA GLY A 147 4.77 -17.77 17.55
C GLY A 147 5.35 -19.13 17.13
N ASN A 148 5.45 -19.37 15.82
CA ASN A 148 5.99 -20.60 15.24
C ASN A 148 7.51 -20.55 14.99
N ILE A 149 8.17 -19.41 15.18
CA ILE A 149 9.63 -19.29 15.03
C ILE A 149 10.32 -19.86 16.28
N ASN A 150 11.02 -20.98 16.12
CA ASN A 150 11.89 -21.52 17.16
C ASN A 150 13.19 -20.70 17.23
N PRO A 151 13.51 -20.02 18.36
CA PRO A 151 14.75 -19.25 18.48
C PRO A 151 16.01 -20.13 18.36
N ASP A 152 15.91 -21.44 18.60
CA ASP A 152 17.04 -22.38 18.52
C ASP A 152 17.31 -22.89 17.08
N SER A 153 16.41 -22.70 16.12
CA SER A 153 16.63 -23.13 14.72
C SER A 153 17.37 -22.11 13.87
N ALA A 154 17.64 -20.91 14.39
CA ALA A 154 18.39 -19.88 13.67
C ALA A 154 19.89 -20.20 13.52
N ASN A 155 20.40 -21.22 14.22
CA ASN A 155 21.80 -21.63 14.16
C ASN A 155 22.10 -22.61 13.00
N ASP A 156 21.09 -23.13 12.29
CA ASP A 156 21.29 -24.10 11.20
C ASP A 156 21.76 -23.46 9.88
N ALA A 157 21.70 -22.13 9.74
CA ALA A 157 22.30 -21.42 8.61
C ALA A 157 23.85 -21.42 8.65
N SER A 158 24.45 -21.75 9.79
CA SER A 158 25.91 -21.94 9.92
C SER A 158 26.39 -23.31 9.39
N GLY A 159 25.48 -24.25 9.07
CA GLY A 159 25.84 -25.59 8.58
C GLY A 159 26.25 -25.65 7.10
N VAL A 160 25.93 -24.63 6.31
CA VAL A 160 26.21 -24.60 4.86
C VAL A 160 27.71 -24.38 4.56
N VAL A 161 28.49 -23.92 5.55
CA VAL A 161 29.95 -23.71 5.38
C VAL A 161 30.74 -25.00 5.62
N SER A 162 30.17 -26.01 6.28
CA SER A 162 30.88 -27.27 6.56
C SER A 162 30.83 -28.29 5.42
N GLU A 163 29.86 -28.20 4.50
CA GLU A 163 29.79 -29.11 3.34
C GLU A 163 30.78 -28.74 2.24
N THR A 164 31.05 -27.45 2.01
CA THR A 164 32.04 -26.99 1.02
C THR A 164 33.48 -27.30 1.43
N GLU A 165 33.81 -27.29 2.73
CA GLU A 165 35.15 -27.66 3.20
C GLU A 165 35.41 -29.18 3.23
N ALA A 166 34.36 -30.00 3.21
CA ALA A 166 34.47 -31.46 3.16
C ALA A 166 34.68 -31.94 1.71
N GLU A 167 34.00 -31.34 0.74
CA GLU A 167 34.15 -31.68 -0.69
C GLU A 167 35.54 -31.29 -1.25
N ASP A 168 36.13 -30.17 -0.81
CA ASP A 168 37.49 -29.79 -1.23
C ASP A 168 38.57 -30.75 -0.69
N LYS A 169 38.37 -31.32 0.50
CA LYS A 169 39.33 -32.29 1.10
C LYS A 169 39.24 -33.69 0.51
N GLU A 170 38.04 -34.12 0.07
CA GLU A 170 37.90 -35.39 -0.68
C GLU A 170 38.45 -35.29 -2.10
N SER A 171 38.39 -34.10 -2.71
CA SER A 171 38.96 -33.82 -4.05
C SER A 171 40.49 -33.92 -4.07
N GLU A 172 41.17 -33.35 -3.06
CA GLU A 172 42.65 -33.38 -2.98
C GLU A 172 43.22 -34.75 -2.59
N ALA A 173 42.45 -35.58 -1.88
CA ALA A 173 42.88 -36.91 -1.46
C ALA A 173 42.80 -37.97 -2.59
N ASN A 174 42.04 -37.69 -3.66
CA ASN A 174 41.83 -38.62 -4.77
C ASN A 174 42.74 -38.34 -5.99
N GLU A 175 43.59 -37.31 -5.92
CA GLU A 175 44.58 -36.96 -6.97
C GLU A 175 46.04 -37.25 -6.56
N SER A 176 46.30 -37.98 -5.46
CA SER A 176 47.65 -38.41 -5.03
C SER A 176 47.99 -39.86 -5.37
#